data_AF-B0JW20-F1
#
_entry.id   AF-B0JW20-F1
#
_cell.length_a   1.000
_cell.length_b   1.000
_cell.length_c   1.000
_cell.angle_alpha   90.00
_cell.angle_beta   90.00
_cell.angle_gamma   90.00
#
_symmetry.space_group_name_H-M   'P 1'
#
loop_
_entity.id
_entity.type
_entity.pdbx_description
1 polymer ?
#
loop_
_entity_poly.entity_id
_entity_poly.type
_entity_poly.pdbx_seq_one_letter_code
_entity_poly.pdbx_strand_id
1 'polypeptide(L)' 'MVVTEERTLYNSQGKIDQKNSGLSTLLVRYNLENDEGTWKIANSRTLKNLVRR' A
#
# COMPACT_ATOMS: atom_id res chain seq x y z
N MET A 1 -6.23 7.92 -4.62
CA MET A 1 -7.17 6.85 -4.21
C MET A 1 -7.01 6.59 -2.73
N VAL A 2 -8.10 6.29 -2.02
CA VAL A 2 -8.04 5.77 -0.65
C VAL A 2 -8.07 4.24 -0.72
N VAL A 3 -7.13 3.59 -0.05
CA VAL A 3 -6.99 2.13 0.02
C VAL A 3 -7.10 1.71 1.47
N THR A 4 -7.91 0.70 1.76
CA THR A 4 -7.91 0.01 3.06
C THR A 4 -7.39 -1.40 2.84
N GLU A 5 -6.36 -1.79 3.58
CA GLU A 5 -5.73 -3.10 3.44
C GLU A 5 -5.30 -3.69 4.79
N GLU A 6 -5.42 -5.00 4.89
CA GLU A 6 -4.90 -5.82 5.99
C GLU A 6 -3.62 -6.52 5.52
N ARG A 7 -2.53 -6.34 6.28
CA ARG A 7 -1.21 -6.92 5.96
C ARG A 7 -0.78 -7.88 7.06
N THR A 8 -0.25 -9.03 6.67
CA THR A 8 0.51 -9.93 7.54
C THR A 8 1.93 -10.02 7.03
N LEU A 9 2.88 -9.50 7.80
CA LEU A 9 4.31 -9.53 7.49
C LEU A 9 5.01 -10.55 8.38
N TYR A 10 6.07 -11.15 7.85
CA TYR A 10 6.91 -12.09 8.57
C TYR A 10 8.32 -11.49 8.72
N ASN A 11 8.90 -11.65 9.91
CA ASN A 11 10.27 -11.23 10.18
C ASN A 11 11.29 -12.22 9.57
N SER A 12 12.58 -11.93 9.71
CA SER A 12 13.66 -12.79 9.19
C SER A 12 13.71 -14.20 9.78
N GLN A 13 12.99 -14.45 10.88
CA GLN A 13 12.88 -15.77 11.53
C GLN A 13 11.61 -16.52 11.09
N GLY A 14 10.84 -15.99 10.14
CA GLY A 14 9.57 -16.57 9.68
C GLY A 14 8.41 -16.44 10.66
N LYS A 15 8.55 -15.63 11.73
CA LYS A 15 7.46 -15.33 12.66
C LYS A 15 6.71 -14.08 12.23
N ILE A 16 5.42 -13.99 12.57
CA ILE A 16 4.62 -12.78 12.29
C ILE A 16 5.28 -11.58 12.95
N ASP A 17 5.55 -10.54 12.16
CA ASP A 17 5.98 -9.24 12.63
C ASP A 17 4.74 -8.45 13.07
N GLN A 18 4.39 -8.58 14.36
CA GLN A 18 3.22 -7.93 14.93
C GLN A 18 3.28 -6.40 14.91
N LYS A 19 4.47 -5.81 14.83
CA LYS A 19 4.63 -4.35 14.84
C LYS A 19 4.26 -3.74 13.48
N ASN A 20 4.56 -4.45 12.40
CA ASN A 20 4.37 -3.96 11.04
C ASN A 20 3.18 -4.60 10.30
N SER A 21 2.59 -5.66 10.87
CA SER A 21 1.33 -6.25 10.43
C SER A 21 0.12 -5.46 10.96
N GLY A 22 -1.00 -5.53 10.25
CA GLY A 22 -2.28 -4.97 10.70
C GLY A 22 -3.10 -4.33 9.58
N LEU A 23 -4.24 -3.75 10.00
CA LEU A 23 -5.15 -3.01 9.14
C LEU A 23 -4.73 -1.54 9.01
N SER A 24 -4.70 -1.02 7.79
CA SER A 24 -4.39 0.39 7.53
C SER A 24 -5.28 0.97 6.44
N THR A 25 -5.62 2.25 6.56
CA THR A 25 -6.23 3.04 5.48
C THR A 25 -5.22 4.09 5.01
N LEU A 26 -4.93 4.12 3.72
CA LEU A 26 -3.90 4.97 3.11
C LEU A 26 -4.50 5.84 2.01
N LEU A 27 -4.01 7.09 1.90
CA LEU A 27 -4.19 7.90 0.71
C LEU A 27 -2.98 7.68 -0.20
N VAL A 28 -3.20 7.12 -1.39
CA VAL A 28 -2.14 6.77 -2.35
C VAL A 28 -2.36 7.53 -3.66
N ARG A 29 -1.28 8.07 -4.23
CA ARG A 29 -1.24 8.61 -5.60
C ARG A 29 -0.61 7.58 -6.52
N TYR A 30 -1.26 7.32 -7.64
CA TYR A 30 -0.70 6.56 -8.75
C TYR A 30 -0.46 7.50 -9.92
N ASN A 31 0.73 7.42 -10.51
CA ASN A 31 1.00 8.02 -11.80
C ASN A 31 0.85 6.91 -12.85
N LEU A 32 0.06 7.17 -13.88
CA LEU A 32 -0.25 6.20 -14.92
C LEU A 32 0.48 6.57 -16.21
N GLU A 33 0.92 5.55 -16.94
CA GLU A 33 1.42 5.67 -18.30
C GLU A 33 0.54 4.83 -19.23
N ASN A 34 0.33 5.32 -20.45
CA ASN A 34 -0.34 4.55 -21.48
C ASN A 34 0.73 3.84 -22.30
N ASP A 35 0.66 2.52 -22.36
CA ASP A 35 1.52 1.68 -23.17
C ASP A 35 0.63 0.88 -24.12
N GLU A 36 0.71 1.19 -25.40
CA GLU A 36 -0.08 0.57 -26.48
C GLU A 36 -1.59 0.48 -26.17
N GLY A 37 -2.17 1.57 -25.63
CA GLY A 37 -3.60 1.63 -25.29
C GLY A 37 -3.97 1.02 -23.93
N THR A 38 -3.02 0.39 -23.23
CA THR A 38 -3.20 -0.15 -21.88
C THR A 38 -2.62 0.80 -20.83
N TRP A 39 -3.41 1.16 -19.82
CA TRP A 39 -2.92 1.97 -18.70
C TRP A 39 -2.15 1.11 -17.69
N LYS A 40 -0.90 1.49 -17.42
CA LYS A 40 -0.02 0.84 -16.44
C LYS A 40 0.33 1.82 -15.32
N ILE A 41 0.58 1.29 -14.12
CA ILE A 41 1.08 2.09 -13.01
C ILE A 41 2.59 2.29 -13.21
N ALA A 42 3.00 3.49 -13.59
CA ALA A 42 4.40 3.84 -13.74
C ALA A 42 5.10 4.00 -12.39
N ASN A 43 4.40 4.60 -11.41
CA ASN A 43 4.83 4.66 -10.02
C ASN A 43 3.67 4.96 -9.07
N SER A 44 3.91 4.74 -7.78
CA SER A 44 2.99 5.06 -6.71
C SER A 44 3.69 5.79 -5.56
N ARG A 45 2.91 6.56 -4.80
CA ARG A 45 3.37 7.19 -3.56
C ARG A 45 2.25 7.21 -2.53
N THR A 46 2.53 6.68 -1.34
CA THR A 46 1.68 6.91 -0.17
C THR A 46 1.82 8.35 0.28
N LEU A 47 0.71 9.09 0.27
CA LEU A 47 0.65 10.49 0.68
C LEU A 47 0.34 10.64 2.17
N LYS A 48 -0.51 9.77 2.72
CA LYS A 48 -0.93 9.83 4.13
C LYS A 48 -1.40 8.48 4.65
N ASN A 49 -1.07 8.18 5.91
CA ASN A 49 -1.75 7.15 6.68
C ASN A 49 -2.98 7.76 7.38
N LEU A 50 -4.17 7.26 7.06
CA LEU A 50 -5.45 7.73 7.57
C LEU A 50 -5.84 6.88 8.78
N VAL A 51 -5.05 7.02 9.85
CA VAL A 51 -5.40 6.41 11.14
C VAL A 51 -6.60 7.16 11.72
N ARG A 52 -7.65 6.44 12.13
CA ARG A 52 -8.72 7.02 12.95
C ARG A 52 -8.11 7.40 14.30
N ARG A 53 -8.13 8.69 14.63
CA ARG A 53 -7.84 9.19 15.98
C ARG A 53 -9.00 8.90 16.92
#